data_AF-A0A4Q6GQA5-F1
#
_entry.id   AF-A0A4Q6GQA5-F1
#
_cell.length_a   1.000
_cell.length_b   1.000
_cell.length_c   1.000
_cell.angle_alpha   90.00
_cell.angle_beta   90.00
_cell.angle_gamma   90.00
#
_symmetry.space_group_name_H-M   'P 1'
#
loop_
_entity.id
_entity.type
_entity.pdbx_description
1 polymer ?
#
loop_
_entity_poly.entity_id
_entity_poly.type
_entity_poly.pdbx_seq_one_letter_code
_entity_poly.pdbx_strand_id
1 'polypeptide(L)'
;FRWRHRFLERVKHDLPPRLHGIVEADEMFILESQKGSRKLDRAPRKRGGKAGKRGISNELCCILVARDRSNQTIGALVGRSALKMAQLARHLLPKLDKEVLLVSDSNAAYRAFARQHGIAHRAVNLQAGQRVCHNAAGALHVQNVNAYHQRFRQWLIRFHGVASRYLPNYLGWHRALDGERVTSVEQLLRIAIRFINTKR
;
A
#
# COMPACT_ATOMS: atom_id res chain seq x y z
N PHE A 1 -11.94 -9.46 18.37
CA PHE A 1 -10.60 -9.38 17.73
C PHE A 1 -10.30 -10.54 16.78
N ARG A 2 -10.27 -11.81 17.26
CA ARG A 2 -9.87 -12.98 16.44
C ARG A 2 -10.71 -13.18 15.18
N TRP A 3 -12.04 -13.13 15.29
CA TRP A 3 -12.95 -13.31 14.14
C TRP A 3 -12.71 -12.30 13.02
N ARG A 4 -12.64 -11.01 13.35
CA ARG A 4 -12.28 -9.96 12.38
C ARG A 4 -11.03 -10.33 11.57
N HIS A 5 -9.94 -10.73 12.23
CA HIS A 5 -8.71 -11.07 11.51
C HIS A 5 -8.83 -12.35 10.68
N ARG A 6 -9.62 -13.34 11.12
CA ARG A 6 -9.91 -14.55 10.31
C ARG A 6 -10.66 -14.20 9.02
N PHE A 7 -11.68 -13.33 9.08
CA PHE A 7 -12.42 -12.88 7.90
C PHE A 7 -11.52 -12.04 6.97
N LEU A 8 -10.83 -11.04 7.53
CA LEU A 8 -10.00 -10.13 6.74
C LEU A 8 -8.74 -10.79 6.13
N GLU A 9 -8.30 -11.91 6.69
CA GLU A 9 -7.22 -12.72 6.11
C GLU A 9 -7.54 -13.15 4.67
N ARG A 10 -8.81 -13.31 4.32
CA ARG A 10 -9.23 -13.65 2.95
C ARG A 10 -9.44 -12.41 2.10
N VAL A 11 -10.09 -11.38 2.65
CA VAL A 11 -10.38 -10.11 1.95
C VAL A 11 -9.11 -9.47 1.37
N LYS A 12 -7.96 -9.59 2.06
CA LYS A 12 -6.71 -9.01 1.55
C LYS A 12 -6.27 -9.56 0.20
N HIS A 13 -6.71 -10.76 -0.18
CA HIS A 13 -6.38 -11.38 -1.47
C HIS A 13 -7.28 -10.93 -2.62
N ASP A 14 -8.36 -10.19 -2.35
CA ASP A 14 -9.23 -9.59 -3.36
C ASP A 14 -8.55 -8.37 -4.00
N LEU A 15 -7.55 -8.64 -4.82
CA LEU A 15 -6.72 -7.67 -5.52
C LEU A 15 -7.14 -7.60 -6.99
N PRO A 16 -7.03 -6.44 -7.65
CA PRO A 16 -7.13 -6.38 -9.10
C PRO A 16 -6.09 -7.32 -9.73
N PRO A 17 -6.40 -7.89 -10.91
CA PRO A 17 -5.47 -8.78 -11.60
C PRO A 17 -4.20 -8.03 -11.99
N ARG A 18 -4.36 -6.87 -12.65
CA ARG A 18 -3.29 -5.95 -13.05
C ARG A 18 -3.78 -4.50 -12.95
N LEU A 19 -2.84 -3.58 -12.88
CA LEU A 19 -3.01 -2.14 -13.01
C LEU A 19 -2.57 -1.72 -14.42
N HIS A 20 -3.33 -0.85 -15.06
CA HIS A 20 -3.16 -0.46 -16.46
C HIS A 20 -3.04 1.06 -16.66
N GLY A 21 -2.61 1.46 -17.86
CA GLY A 21 -2.48 2.86 -18.22
C GLY A 21 -1.46 3.61 -17.36
N ILE A 22 -1.90 4.69 -16.70
CA ILE A 22 -1.05 5.46 -15.79
C ILE A 22 -1.21 4.90 -14.38
N VAL A 23 -0.12 4.38 -13.83
CA VAL A 23 -0.06 3.81 -12.49
C VAL A 23 0.80 4.69 -11.60
N GLU A 24 0.20 5.26 -10.56
CA GLU A 24 0.89 6.04 -9.53
C GLU A 24 1.34 5.10 -8.41
N ALA A 25 2.61 5.14 -8.03
CA ALA A 25 3.16 4.34 -6.95
C ALA A 25 3.96 5.20 -5.97
N ASP A 26 3.75 4.96 -4.67
CA ASP A 26 4.45 5.65 -3.60
C ASP A 26 4.43 4.78 -2.33
N GLU A 27 5.26 5.15 -1.35
CA GLU A 27 5.37 4.48 -0.07
C GLU A 27 4.69 5.29 1.01
N MET A 28 4.09 4.58 1.95
CA MET A 28 3.75 5.16 3.23
C MET A 28 4.41 4.40 4.38
N PHE A 29 4.82 5.15 5.39
CA PHE A 29 5.43 4.61 6.60
C PHE A 29 4.47 4.71 7.78
N ILE A 30 4.32 3.61 8.51
CA ILE A 30 3.55 3.51 9.75
C ILE A 30 4.48 3.00 10.85
N LEU A 31 4.36 3.57 12.06
CA LEU A 31 5.14 3.12 13.20
C LEU A 31 4.88 1.64 13.50
N GLU A 32 5.96 0.88 13.63
CA GLU A 32 5.95 -0.52 14.00
C GLU A 32 5.26 -0.69 15.36
N SER A 33 4.39 -1.70 15.42
CA SER A 33 3.59 -2.01 16.60
C SER A 33 3.46 -3.51 16.80
N GLN A 34 4.00 -3.98 17.93
CA GLN A 34 3.87 -5.36 18.41
C GLN A 34 2.66 -5.54 19.35
N LYS A 35 1.59 -4.76 19.14
CA LYS A 35 0.37 -4.84 19.95
C LYS A 35 -0.12 -6.30 20.04
N GLY A 36 -0.40 -6.74 21.26
CA GLY A 36 -0.82 -8.12 21.56
C GLY A 36 0.28 -9.18 21.40
N SER A 37 1.56 -8.81 21.29
CA SER A 37 2.66 -9.76 21.49
C SER A 37 2.91 -9.96 22.99
N ARG A 38 3.26 -11.18 23.40
CA ARG A 38 3.70 -11.50 24.76
C ARG A 38 5.21 -11.32 24.96
N LYS A 39 5.96 -11.24 23.86
CA LYS A 39 7.42 -11.03 23.82
C LYS A 39 7.70 -9.83 22.92
N LEU A 40 8.19 -8.74 23.49
CA LEU A 40 8.54 -7.53 22.75
C LEU A 40 10.05 -7.48 22.54
N ASP A 41 10.50 -7.04 21.36
CA ASP A 41 11.92 -6.77 21.08
C ASP A 41 12.36 -5.37 21.55
N ARG A 42 11.46 -4.64 22.21
CA ARG A 42 11.65 -3.27 22.75
C ARG A 42 10.78 -3.04 23.99
N ALA A 43 11.04 -1.94 24.69
CA ALA A 43 10.19 -1.52 25.81
C ALA A 43 8.72 -1.28 25.37
N PRO A 44 7.73 -1.62 26.21
CA PRO A 44 6.33 -1.28 25.97
C PRO A 44 6.10 0.23 25.83
N ARG A 45 5.18 0.64 24.94
CA ARG A 45 4.76 2.04 24.83
C ARG A 45 3.51 2.27 25.67
N LYS A 46 3.48 3.35 26.46
CA LYS A 46 2.30 3.72 27.28
C LYS A 46 1.15 4.29 26.43
N ARG A 47 1.45 5.13 25.44
CA ARG A 47 0.49 5.78 24.53
C ARG A 47 1.14 5.97 23.17
N GLY A 48 0.39 5.76 22.08
CA GLY A 48 0.81 6.09 20.72
C GLY A 48 2.30 5.83 20.46
N GLY A 49 2.94 6.72 19.72
CA GLY A 49 4.40 6.79 19.63
C GLY A 49 4.84 7.57 18.41
N LYS A 50 6.11 7.98 18.44
CA LYS A 50 6.87 8.44 17.28
C LYS A 50 8.08 7.53 17.11
N ALA A 51 8.66 7.51 15.92
CA ALA A 51 9.98 6.90 15.73
C ALA A 51 11.00 7.68 16.57
N GLY A 52 11.91 6.97 17.23
CA GLY A 52 13.02 7.59 17.97
C GLY A 52 14.11 8.07 17.02
N LYS A 53 14.28 7.41 15.88
CA LYS A 53 15.27 7.77 14.86
C LYS A 53 14.68 8.72 13.81
N ARG A 54 15.48 9.69 13.36
CA ARG A 54 15.15 10.52 12.20
C ARG A 54 15.24 9.70 10.92
N GLY A 55 14.34 9.94 9.96
CA GLY A 55 14.32 9.25 8.68
C GLY A 55 13.73 7.83 8.74
N ILE A 56 13.93 7.06 7.67
CA ILE A 56 13.40 5.70 7.56
C ILE A 56 14.27 4.75 8.41
N SER A 57 13.65 4.04 9.35
CA SER A 57 14.32 3.11 10.26
C SER A 57 13.54 1.80 10.41
N ASN A 58 14.11 0.85 11.17
CA ASN A 58 13.44 -0.39 11.54
C ASN A 58 12.23 -0.19 12.47
N GLU A 59 12.01 1.02 12.97
CA GLU A 59 10.82 1.39 13.74
C GLU A 59 9.61 1.70 12.85
N LEU A 60 9.80 1.77 11.52
CA LEU A 60 8.75 2.08 10.56
C LEU A 60 8.50 0.88 9.65
N CYS A 61 7.23 0.51 9.55
CA CYS A 61 6.72 -0.40 8.53
C CYS A 61 6.53 0.36 7.22
N CYS A 62 7.22 -0.06 6.17
CA CYS A 62 7.06 0.45 4.82
C CYS A 62 5.92 -0.29 4.13
N ILE A 63 4.94 0.47 3.64
CA ILE A 63 3.83 -0.03 2.85
C ILE A 63 3.96 0.59 1.46
N LEU A 64 4.12 -0.27 0.46
CA LEU A 64 4.04 0.11 -0.94
C LEU A 64 2.58 0.17 -1.34
N VAL A 65 2.17 1.26 -1.98
CA VAL A 65 0.84 1.39 -2.60
C VAL A 65 1.03 1.77 -4.06
N ALA A 66 0.31 1.10 -4.95
CA ALA A 66 0.20 1.52 -6.34
C ALA A 66 -1.27 1.58 -6.74
N ARG A 67 -1.62 2.59 -7.53
CA ARG A 67 -2.99 2.90 -7.91
C ARG A 67 -3.04 3.42 -9.34
N ASP A 68 -3.94 2.86 -10.14
CA ASP A 68 -4.20 3.38 -11.49
C ASP A 68 -5.24 4.51 -11.49
N ARG A 69 -5.43 5.12 -12.67
CA ARG A 69 -6.44 6.18 -12.87
C ARG A 69 -7.88 5.69 -12.84
N SER A 70 -8.10 4.38 -12.93
CA SER A 70 -9.40 3.72 -12.75
C SER A 70 -9.68 3.37 -11.27
N ASN A 71 -8.87 3.92 -10.34
CA ASN A 71 -8.94 3.71 -8.90
C ASN A 71 -8.65 2.28 -8.42
N GLN A 72 -8.18 1.38 -9.28
CA GLN A 72 -7.72 0.07 -8.84
C GLN A 72 -6.44 0.27 -8.04
N THR A 73 -6.40 -0.35 -6.85
CA THR A 73 -5.32 -0.15 -5.89
C THR A 73 -4.75 -1.48 -5.44
N ILE A 74 -3.43 -1.56 -5.39
CA ILE A 74 -2.72 -2.63 -4.70
C ILE A 74 -1.93 -2.04 -3.53
N GLY A 75 -1.78 -2.81 -2.46
CA GLY A 75 -1.01 -2.41 -1.29
C GLY A 75 -0.28 -3.61 -0.71
N ALA A 76 0.98 -3.42 -0.34
CA ALA A 76 1.82 -4.47 0.23
C ALA A 76 2.67 -3.93 1.38
N LEU A 77 2.70 -4.66 2.49
CA LEU A 77 3.68 -4.44 3.55
C LEU A 77 5.02 -5.00 3.08
N VAL A 78 5.99 -4.14 2.77
CA VAL A 78 7.27 -4.57 2.17
C VAL A 78 8.38 -4.81 3.18
N GLY A 79 8.22 -4.33 4.42
CA GLY A 79 9.14 -4.63 5.52
C GLY A 79 9.33 -3.47 6.49
N ARG A 80 10.43 -3.50 7.24
CA ARG A 80 10.84 -2.46 8.21
C ARG A 80 12.11 -1.72 7.75
N SER A 81 12.11 -1.27 6.49
CA SER A 81 13.26 -0.60 5.86
C SER A 81 12.77 0.36 4.77
N ALA A 82 13.69 1.14 4.22
CA ALA A 82 13.44 1.83 2.96
C ALA A 82 13.09 0.83 1.85
N LEU A 83 12.30 1.31 0.88
CA LEU A 83 11.92 0.53 -0.29
C LEU A 83 13.15 0.19 -1.14
N LYS A 84 13.25 -1.08 -1.53
CA LYS A 84 14.29 -1.60 -2.41
C LYS A 84 13.67 -2.11 -3.70
N MET A 85 14.44 -2.08 -4.78
CA MET A 85 14.03 -2.61 -6.08
C MET A 85 13.57 -4.08 -6.02
N ALA A 86 14.20 -4.92 -5.20
CA ALA A 86 13.76 -6.31 -5.02
C ALA A 86 12.33 -6.44 -4.44
N GLN A 87 11.91 -5.47 -3.60
CA GLN A 87 10.54 -5.42 -3.08
C GLN A 87 9.55 -4.99 -4.17
N LEU A 88 9.94 -4.03 -5.03
CA LEU A 88 9.14 -3.64 -6.21
C LEU A 88 8.97 -4.82 -7.18
N ALA A 89 10.05 -5.53 -7.49
CA ALA A 89 9.99 -6.72 -8.34
C ALA A 89 9.08 -7.82 -7.77
N ARG A 90 9.06 -8.00 -6.44
CA ARG A 90 8.19 -8.99 -5.79
C ARG A 90 6.73 -8.57 -5.73
N HIS A 91 6.45 -7.32 -5.41
CA HIS A 91 5.10 -6.87 -5.03
C HIS A 91 4.38 -6.07 -6.11
N LEU A 92 5.10 -5.31 -6.94
CA LEU A 92 4.52 -4.44 -7.96
C LEU A 92 4.56 -5.08 -9.34
N LEU A 93 5.71 -5.63 -9.77
CA LEU A 93 5.88 -6.17 -11.13
C LEU A 93 4.79 -7.18 -11.55
N PRO A 94 4.37 -8.16 -10.71
CA PRO A 94 3.34 -9.12 -11.11
C PRO A 94 1.95 -8.50 -11.29
N LYS A 95 1.77 -7.26 -10.84
CA LYS A 95 0.52 -6.50 -10.82
C LYS A 95 0.49 -5.36 -11.82
N LEU A 96 1.54 -5.17 -12.61
CA LEU A 96 1.57 -4.20 -13.69
C LEU A 96 1.19 -4.87 -15.01
N ASP A 97 0.47 -4.16 -15.86
CA ASP A 97 0.32 -4.55 -17.26
C ASP A 97 1.64 -4.37 -18.05
N LYS A 98 1.70 -4.79 -19.30
CA LYS A 98 2.90 -4.62 -20.14
C LYS A 98 3.11 -3.16 -20.56
N GLU A 99 2.02 -2.43 -20.80
CA GLU A 99 2.03 -1.08 -21.39
C GLU A 99 1.73 0.03 -20.37
N VAL A 100 2.10 -0.18 -19.10
CA VAL A 100 1.94 0.83 -18.05
C VAL A 100 2.96 1.95 -18.16
N LEU A 101 2.48 3.18 -17.94
CA LEU A 101 3.30 4.31 -17.51
C LEU A 101 3.32 4.38 -15.98
N LEU A 102 4.44 4.00 -15.38
CA LEU A 102 4.67 4.11 -13.95
C LEU A 102 5.04 5.55 -13.58
N VAL A 103 4.32 6.13 -12.62
CA VAL A 103 4.57 7.45 -12.06
C VAL A 103 4.89 7.29 -10.59
N SER A 104 6.04 7.79 -10.15
CA SER A 104 6.45 7.74 -8.74
C SER A 104 7.09 9.05 -8.30
N ASP A 105 7.43 9.12 -7.01
CA ASP A 105 8.33 10.17 -6.52
C ASP A 105 9.78 9.99 -7.04
N SER A 106 10.67 10.85 -6.58
CA SER A 106 12.10 10.84 -6.96
C SER A 106 12.93 9.70 -6.36
N ASN A 107 12.33 8.71 -5.69
CA ASN A 107 13.05 7.59 -5.09
C ASN A 107 13.79 6.75 -6.15
N ALA A 108 15.09 6.55 -5.94
CA ALA A 108 15.97 5.85 -6.88
C ALA A 108 15.56 4.39 -7.11
N ALA A 109 14.88 3.75 -6.15
CA ALA A 109 14.39 2.37 -6.29
C ALA A 109 13.44 2.21 -7.48
N TYR A 110 12.55 3.19 -7.71
CA TYR A 110 11.63 3.17 -8.86
C TYR A 110 12.34 3.32 -10.19
N ARG A 111 13.30 4.25 -10.29
CA ARG A 111 14.10 4.43 -11.51
C ARG A 111 14.88 3.16 -11.87
N ALA A 112 15.54 2.56 -10.88
CA ALA A 112 16.28 1.31 -11.08
C ALA A 112 15.36 0.16 -11.49
N PHE A 113 14.22 0.01 -10.80
CA PHE A 113 13.21 -0.99 -11.11
C PHE A 113 12.67 -0.86 -12.54
N ALA A 114 12.27 0.35 -12.93
CA ALA A 114 11.74 0.61 -14.25
C ALA A 114 12.75 0.32 -15.36
N ARG A 115 14.01 0.75 -15.17
CA ARG A 115 15.09 0.48 -16.12
C ARG A 115 15.39 -1.01 -16.26
N GLN A 116 15.42 -1.75 -15.14
CA GLN A 116 15.71 -3.19 -15.17
C GLN A 116 14.63 -4.01 -15.88
N HIS A 117 13.37 -3.60 -15.76
CA HIS A 117 12.23 -4.35 -16.31
C HIS A 117 11.62 -3.75 -17.58
N GLY A 118 12.25 -2.70 -18.15
CA GLY A 118 11.78 -2.06 -19.38
C GLY A 118 10.42 -1.37 -19.24
N ILE A 119 10.08 -0.87 -18.05
CA ILE A 119 8.80 -0.21 -17.77
C ILE A 119 8.93 1.28 -18.06
N ALA A 120 7.96 1.87 -18.78
CA ALA A 120 7.92 3.30 -18.98
C ALA A 120 7.75 4.00 -17.63
N HIS A 121 8.64 4.94 -17.29
CA HIS A 121 8.66 5.59 -15.98
C HIS A 121 8.84 7.11 -16.07
N ARG A 122 8.10 7.81 -15.20
CA ARG A 122 8.23 9.24 -14.97
C ARG A 122 8.27 9.51 -13.47
N ALA A 123 9.34 10.13 -13.01
CA ALA A 123 9.45 10.61 -11.64
C ALA A 123 8.90 12.05 -11.55
N VAL A 124 8.11 12.32 -10.51
CA VAL A 124 7.62 13.65 -10.18
C VAL A 124 8.48 14.19 -9.03
N ASN A 125 9.23 15.26 -9.29
CA ASN A 125 10.14 15.82 -8.29
C ASN A 125 9.43 16.77 -7.33
N LEU A 126 8.79 16.20 -6.30
CA LEU A 126 8.10 16.96 -5.26
C LEU A 126 9.03 17.93 -4.51
N GLN A 127 10.32 17.60 -4.36
CA GLN A 127 11.29 18.46 -3.66
C GLN A 127 11.65 19.71 -4.46
N ALA A 128 11.59 19.64 -5.79
CA ALA A 128 11.79 20.79 -6.67
C ALA A 128 10.49 21.60 -6.89
N GLY A 129 9.44 21.36 -6.11
CA GLY A 129 8.15 22.02 -6.26
C GLY A 129 7.32 21.54 -7.45
N GLN A 130 7.83 20.58 -8.23
CA GLN A 130 7.12 20.01 -9.37
C GLN A 130 6.08 19.00 -8.87
N ARG A 131 4.83 19.46 -8.73
CA ARG A 131 3.71 18.62 -8.27
C ARG A 131 2.97 17.94 -9.41
N VAL A 132 3.08 18.50 -10.61
CA VAL A 132 2.45 18.02 -11.84
C VAL A 132 3.45 18.16 -12.98
N CYS A 133 3.61 17.11 -13.78
CA CYS A 133 4.32 17.15 -15.05
C CYS A 133 3.31 16.92 -16.17
N HIS A 134 3.42 17.62 -17.30
CA HIS A 134 2.54 17.38 -18.44
C HIS A 134 3.24 16.48 -19.48
N ASN A 135 2.48 15.56 -20.08
CA ASN A 135 2.87 14.86 -21.29
C ASN A 135 1.73 14.89 -22.31
N ALA A 136 1.93 14.29 -23.49
CA ALA A 136 0.90 14.21 -24.53
C ALA A 136 -0.39 13.49 -24.08
N ALA A 137 -0.35 12.72 -22.98
CA ALA A 137 -1.47 11.98 -22.42
C ALA A 137 -2.13 12.68 -21.20
N GLY A 138 -1.66 13.88 -20.80
CA GLY A 138 -2.22 14.67 -19.71
C GLY A 138 -1.28 14.93 -18.53
N ALA A 139 -1.87 15.21 -17.36
CA ALA A 139 -1.15 15.55 -16.13
C ALA A 139 -0.66 14.30 -15.38
N LEU A 140 0.66 14.21 -15.17
CA LEU A 140 1.34 13.21 -14.37
C LEU A 140 1.61 13.75 -12.97
N HIS A 141 1.18 13.02 -11.95
CA HIS A 141 1.37 13.36 -10.55
C HIS A 141 1.28 12.09 -9.70
N VAL A 142 1.59 12.19 -8.41
CA VAL A 142 1.39 11.11 -7.41
C VAL A 142 0.27 11.44 -6.42
N GLN A 143 -0.63 12.35 -6.76
CA GLN A 143 -1.69 12.83 -5.88
C GLN A 143 -2.76 11.78 -5.58
N ASN A 144 -3.04 10.85 -6.50
CA ASN A 144 -4.07 9.83 -6.30
C ASN A 144 -3.63 8.82 -5.23
N VAL A 145 -2.39 8.33 -5.32
CA VAL A 145 -1.80 7.44 -4.31
C VAL A 145 -1.64 8.17 -2.97
N ASN A 146 -1.28 9.46 -2.97
CA ASN A 146 -1.21 10.27 -1.75
C ASN A 146 -2.56 10.50 -1.09
N ALA A 147 -3.61 10.77 -1.87
CA ALA A 147 -4.96 10.88 -1.35
C ALA A 147 -5.41 9.55 -0.73
N TYR A 148 -5.08 8.41 -1.36
CA TYR A 148 -5.32 7.10 -0.77
C TYR A 148 -4.55 6.89 0.55
N HIS A 149 -3.27 7.30 0.62
CA HIS A 149 -2.49 7.25 1.87
C HIS A 149 -3.18 8.02 3.00
N GLN A 150 -3.68 9.23 2.72
CA GLN A 150 -4.38 10.06 3.71
C GLN A 150 -5.66 9.37 4.20
N ARG A 151 -6.51 8.89 3.28
CA ARG A 151 -7.73 8.16 3.63
C ARG A 151 -7.43 6.92 4.46
N PHE A 152 -6.43 6.13 4.08
CA PHE A 152 -6.03 4.95 4.83
C PHE A 152 -5.56 5.29 6.24
N ARG A 153 -4.73 6.33 6.42
CA ARG A 153 -4.28 6.77 7.75
C ARG A 153 -5.45 7.20 8.62
N GLN A 154 -6.34 8.05 8.10
CA GLN A 154 -7.53 8.52 8.82
C GLN A 154 -8.44 7.36 9.22
N TRP A 155 -8.69 6.45 8.28
CA TRP A 155 -9.50 5.25 8.51
C TRP A 155 -8.88 4.33 9.58
N LEU A 156 -7.55 4.21 9.63
CA LEU A 156 -6.83 3.34 10.56
C LEU A 156 -6.82 3.86 12.00
N ILE A 157 -6.90 5.19 12.21
CA ILE A 157 -6.89 5.84 13.53
C ILE A 157 -8.02 5.30 14.44
N ARG A 158 -9.18 4.96 13.85
CA ARG A 158 -10.36 4.42 14.56
C ARG A 158 -10.09 3.10 15.30
N PHE A 159 -8.98 2.41 15.02
CA PHE A 159 -8.59 1.18 15.71
C PHE A 159 -7.63 1.39 16.89
N HIS A 160 -7.31 2.65 17.23
CA HIS A 160 -6.44 3.03 18.36
C HIS A 160 -5.12 2.24 18.39
N GLY A 161 -4.44 2.22 17.25
CA GLY A 161 -3.22 1.46 17.03
C GLY A 161 -3.48 -0.02 16.71
N VAL A 162 -2.87 -0.49 15.63
CA VAL A 162 -2.96 -1.88 15.15
C VAL A 162 -1.62 -2.57 15.31
N ALA A 163 -1.61 -3.90 15.36
CA ALA A 163 -0.35 -4.65 15.30
C ALA A 163 0.14 -4.72 13.84
N SER A 164 1.42 -4.46 13.60
CA SER A 164 2.00 -4.42 12.25
C SER A 164 1.78 -5.71 11.47
N ARG A 165 1.79 -6.87 12.15
CA ARG A 165 1.49 -8.17 11.55
C ARG A 165 0.12 -8.28 10.88
N TYR A 166 -0.84 -7.44 11.27
CA TYR A 166 -2.18 -7.42 10.68
C TYR A 166 -2.38 -6.29 9.67
N LEU A 167 -1.37 -5.44 9.40
CA LEU A 167 -1.48 -4.38 8.39
C LEU A 167 -1.95 -4.89 7.02
N PRO A 168 -1.50 -6.06 6.51
CA PRO A 168 -2.04 -6.61 5.27
C PRO A 168 -3.57 -6.80 5.28
N ASN A 169 -4.13 -7.20 6.42
CA ASN A 169 -5.58 -7.43 6.56
C ASN A 169 -6.33 -6.08 6.57
N TYR A 170 -5.76 -5.06 7.21
CA TYR A 170 -6.31 -3.70 7.20
C TYR A 170 -6.21 -3.03 5.83
N LEU A 171 -5.10 -3.23 5.10
CA LEU A 171 -4.95 -2.74 3.72
C LEU A 171 -6.01 -3.33 2.79
N GLY A 172 -6.21 -4.65 2.90
CA GLY A 172 -7.28 -5.35 2.17
C GLY A 172 -8.67 -4.82 2.49
N TRP A 173 -8.96 -4.65 3.78
CA TRP A 173 -10.24 -4.13 4.23
C TRP A 173 -10.49 -2.69 3.75
N HIS A 174 -9.51 -1.81 3.91
CA HIS A 174 -9.64 -0.43 3.44
C HIS A 174 -9.82 -0.37 1.92
N ARG A 175 -9.05 -1.13 1.15
CA ARG A 175 -9.24 -1.24 -0.31
C ARG A 175 -10.65 -1.69 -0.69
N ALA A 176 -11.26 -2.58 0.09
CA ALA A 176 -12.63 -3.00 -0.17
C ALA A 176 -13.63 -1.86 0.02
N LEU A 177 -13.41 -0.98 0.99
CA LEU A 177 -14.29 0.14 1.28
C LEU A 177 -14.00 1.39 0.45
N ASP A 178 -12.76 1.57 0.00
CA ASP A 178 -12.34 2.75 -0.75
C ASP A 178 -13.10 2.87 -2.08
N GLY A 179 -13.55 4.08 -2.40
CA GLY A 179 -14.33 4.35 -3.61
C GLY A 179 -15.69 3.64 -3.66
N GLU A 180 -16.27 3.31 -2.49
CA GLU A 180 -17.60 2.69 -2.36
C GLU A 180 -17.73 1.33 -3.10
N ARG A 181 -16.59 0.65 -3.35
CA ARG A 181 -16.59 -0.66 -4.01
C ARG A 181 -17.37 -1.72 -3.22
N VAL A 182 -17.35 -1.61 -1.89
CA VAL A 182 -18.11 -2.45 -0.98
C VAL A 182 -18.86 -1.55 -0.01
N THR A 183 -20.19 -1.52 -0.14
CA THR A 183 -21.07 -0.67 0.68
C THR A 183 -21.80 -1.45 1.75
N SER A 184 -21.82 -2.79 1.66
CA SER A 184 -22.52 -3.65 2.62
C SER A 184 -21.65 -4.74 3.24
N VAL A 185 -22.05 -5.18 4.44
CA VAL A 185 -21.41 -6.31 5.14
C VAL A 185 -21.55 -7.60 4.33
N GLU A 186 -22.67 -7.80 3.66
CA GLU A 186 -22.92 -8.99 2.83
C GLU A 186 -21.94 -9.06 1.65
N GLN A 187 -21.71 -7.95 0.95
CA GLN A 187 -20.72 -7.90 -0.13
C GLN A 187 -19.31 -8.23 0.38
N LEU A 188 -18.92 -7.66 1.53
CA LEU A 188 -17.63 -7.98 2.15
C LEU A 188 -17.52 -9.46 2.53
N LEU A 189 -18.62 -10.04 3.03
CA LEU A 189 -18.70 -11.46 3.40
C LEU A 189 -18.58 -12.36 2.16
N ARG A 190 -19.28 -12.03 1.06
CA ARG A 190 -19.17 -12.75 -0.22
C ARG A 190 -17.73 -12.77 -0.72
N ILE A 191 -17.01 -11.65 -0.64
CA ILE A 191 -15.58 -11.59 -0.98
C ILE A 191 -14.75 -12.53 -0.10
N ALA A 192 -14.99 -12.51 1.22
CA ALA A 192 -14.26 -13.36 2.15
C ALA A 192 -14.51 -14.87 1.92
N ILE A 193 -15.76 -15.24 1.58
CA ILE A 193 -16.19 -16.63 1.37
C ILE A 193 -15.83 -17.15 -0.02
N ARG A 194 -15.77 -16.31 -1.06
CA ARG A 194 -15.42 -16.75 -2.44
C ARG A 194 -14.15 -17.60 -2.48
N PHE A 195 -13.16 -17.25 -1.67
CA PHE A 195 -11.88 -17.97 -1.53
C PHE A 195 -11.99 -19.34 -0.84
N ILE A 196 -13.11 -19.64 -0.17
CA ILE A 196 -13.40 -20.95 0.42
C ILE A 196 -13.82 -21.92 -0.70
N ASN A 197 -14.54 -21.44 -1.71
CA ASN A 197 -15.11 -22.27 -2.76
C ASN A 197 -14.24 -22.38 -4.03
N THR A 198 -13.13 -21.64 -4.12
CA THR A 198 -12.20 -21.69 -5.28
C THR A 198 -11.08 -22.73 -5.13
N LYS A 199 -11.05 -23.47 -4.02
CA LYS A 199 -10.18 -24.63 -3.82
C LYS A 199 -11.02 -25.91 -3.77
N ARG A 200 -11.55 -26.31 -4.93
CA ARG A 200 -11.94 -27.69 -5.24
C ARG A 200 -11.32 -28.05 -6.57
#